data_AF-A0A2S7K3Q7-F1
#
_entry.id   AF-A0A2S7K3Q7-F1
#
_cell.length_a   1.000
_cell.length_b   1.000
_cell.length_c   1.000
_cell.angle_alpha   90.00
_cell.angle_beta   90.00
_cell.angle_gamma   90.00
#
_symmetry.space_group_name_H-M   'P 1'
#
loop_
_entity.id
_entity.type
_entity.pdbx_description
1 polymer ?
#
loop_
_entity_poly.entity_id
_entity_poly.type
_entity_poly.pdbx_seq_one_letter_code
_entity_poly.pdbx_strand_id
1 'polypeptide(L)'
;MFLYARIRFFLLCGTSFWLLAACSVFPKHHPETVATNEVAMKIKGGMRRLGASSARSECYANRISGALIESEAVEAAKLIESALSRDEMRDNVLAASVPIRKAFIRAHFGCSLSG
;
A
#
# COMPACT_ATOMS: atom_id res chain seq x y z
N MET A 1 6.85 -48.38 4.66
CA MET A 1 8.17 -48.96 4.35
C MET A 1 9.00 -47.86 3.70
N PHE A 2 10.02 -47.38 4.40
CA PHE A 2 11.00 -46.40 3.92
C PHE A 2 12.08 -47.14 3.11
N LEU A 3 12.45 -46.62 1.93
CA LEU A 3 13.69 -46.95 1.21
C LEU A 3 14.18 -45.61 0.63
N TYR A 4 15.17 -44.93 1.20
CA TYR A 4 16.63 -45.11 0.98
C TYR A 4 16.95 -45.40 -0.51
N ALA A 5 17.79 -44.66 -1.22
CA ALA A 5 19.09 -44.16 -0.80
C ALA A 5 19.63 -43.06 -1.73
N ARG A 6 20.53 -42.26 -1.15
CA ARG A 6 21.49 -41.35 -1.78
C ARG A 6 22.51 -42.09 -2.67
N ILE A 7 22.95 -41.46 -3.75
CA ILE A 7 24.31 -41.45 -4.37
C ILE A 7 24.31 -40.20 -5.28
N ARG A 8 24.92 -39.04 -5.00
CA ARG A 8 26.33 -38.59 -4.84
C ARG A 8 27.24 -38.74 -6.08
N PHE A 9 27.74 -37.57 -6.51
CA PHE A 9 29.03 -37.25 -7.14
C PHE A 9 29.20 -37.44 -8.66
N PHE A 10 29.47 -36.33 -9.37
CA PHE A 10 30.72 -35.97 -10.08
C PHE A 10 30.41 -34.79 -11.03
N LEU A 11 30.73 -33.53 -10.70
CA LEU A 11 32.01 -32.83 -10.99
C LEU A 11 32.49 -33.01 -12.44
N LEU A 12 32.38 -31.94 -13.23
CA LEU A 12 33.22 -31.49 -14.37
C LEU A 12 32.48 -30.28 -15.01
N CYS A 13 32.93 -29.04 -14.95
CA CYS A 13 34.08 -28.40 -15.63
C CYS A 13 33.54 -27.41 -16.68
N GLY A 14 34.19 -26.24 -16.83
CA GLY A 14 33.94 -25.27 -17.90
C GLY A 14 33.40 -23.93 -17.38
N THR A 15 34.24 -23.05 -16.83
CA THR A 15 34.98 -21.97 -17.53
C THR A 15 34.10 -20.94 -18.27
N SER A 16 34.10 -19.73 -17.70
CA SER A 16 34.34 -18.44 -18.38
C SER A 16 33.24 -17.79 -19.22
N PHE A 17 32.69 -16.72 -18.62
CA PHE A 17 32.74 -15.33 -19.10
C PHE A 17 31.89 -14.88 -20.31
N TRP A 18 31.26 -13.70 -20.13
CA TRP A 18 30.40 -12.91 -21.04
C TRP A 18 28.96 -13.46 -21.17
N LEU A 19 27.86 -12.75 -20.85
CA LEU A 19 27.56 -11.34 -21.04
C LEU A 19 26.80 -10.72 -19.86
N LEU A 20 27.21 -9.50 -19.51
CA LEU A 20 26.44 -8.52 -18.76
C LEU A 20 25.22 -8.03 -19.55
N ALA A 21 24.23 -7.54 -18.78
CA ALA A 21 23.19 -6.57 -19.14
C ALA A 21 22.08 -7.13 -20.06
N ALA A 22 20.97 -7.62 -19.53
CA ALA A 22 19.90 -6.81 -18.93
C ALA A 22 19.60 -5.56 -19.76
N CYS A 23 18.56 -5.62 -20.60
CA CYS A 23 17.66 -4.51 -20.92
C CYS A 23 16.60 -4.95 -21.96
N SER A 24 15.55 -5.59 -21.47
CA SER A 24 14.24 -5.53 -22.11
C SER A 24 13.15 -5.71 -21.06
N VAL A 25 13.28 -4.95 -19.97
CA VAL A 25 12.14 -4.64 -19.12
C VAL A 25 11.27 -3.70 -19.94
N PHE A 26 10.24 -4.28 -20.56
CA PHE A 26 9.10 -3.52 -21.05
C PHE A 26 8.67 -2.52 -19.97
N PRO A 27 8.68 -1.21 -20.22
CA PRO A 27 8.00 -0.30 -19.33
C PRO A 27 6.51 -0.58 -19.54
N LYS A 28 5.91 -1.38 -18.66
CA LYS A 28 4.47 -1.28 -18.42
C LYS A 28 4.24 0.14 -17.93
N HIS A 29 3.81 1.02 -18.83
CA HIS A 29 3.17 2.26 -18.45
C HIS A 29 1.97 1.87 -17.57
N HIS A 30 2.15 1.90 -16.25
CA HIS A 30 1.07 1.93 -15.28
C HIS A 30 0.71 3.41 -15.07
N PRO A 31 -0.36 3.92 -15.68
CA PRO A 31 -0.91 5.23 -15.30
C PRO A 31 -1.44 5.26 -13.83
N GLU A 32 -1.51 4.12 -13.15
CA GLU A 32 -2.00 4.01 -11.76
C GLU A 32 -1.15 4.72 -10.69
N THR A 33 0.12 5.05 -10.95
CA THR A 33 1.02 5.57 -9.90
C THR A 33 0.85 7.06 -9.59
N VAL A 34 0.37 7.85 -10.54
CA VAL A 34 0.18 9.30 -10.32
C VAL A 34 -1.12 9.57 -9.56
N ALA A 35 -2.21 8.88 -9.92
CA ALA A 35 -3.49 8.98 -9.22
C ALA A 35 -3.38 8.50 -7.77
N THR A 36 -2.64 7.43 -7.52
CA THR A 36 -2.39 6.92 -6.16
C THR A 36 -1.57 7.90 -5.30
N ASN A 37 -0.60 8.61 -5.90
CA ASN A 37 0.15 9.67 -5.21
C ASN A 37 -0.73 10.87 -4.87
N GLU A 38 -1.58 11.32 -5.80
CA GLU A 38 -2.51 12.42 -5.54
C GLU A 38 -3.50 12.07 -4.41
N VAL A 39 -4.07 10.86 -4.47
CA VAL A 39 -4.97 10.34 -3.43
C VAL A 39 -4.27 10.27 -2.08
N ALA A 40 -3.02 9.76 -2.02
CA ALA A 40 -2.25 9.72 -0.79
C ALA A 40 -2.02 11.12 -0.21
N MET A 41 -1.75 12.12 -1.05
CA MET A 41 -1.58 13.51 -0.62
C MET A 41 -2.88 14.11 -0.07
N LYS A 42 -4.03 13.81 -0.69
CA LYS A 42 -5.36 14.21 -0.19
C LYS A 42 -5.68 13.59 1.16
N ILE A 43 -5.45 12.29 1.31
CA ILE A 43 -5.61 11.58 2.60
C ILE A 43 -4.70 12.18 3.67
N LYS A 44 -3.41 12.40 3.36
CA LYS A 44 -2.44 13.02 4.28
C LYS A 44 -2.89 14.42 4.72
N GLY A 45 -3.28 15.25 3.76
CA GLY A 45 -3.72 16.62 4.00
C GLY A 45 -4.99 16.67 4.86
N GLY A 46 -5.99 15.86 4.52
CA GLY A 46 -7.24 15.76 5.25
C GLY A 46 -7.04 15.23 6.67
N MET A 47 -6.23 14.18 6.87
CA MET A 47 -5.93 13.65 8.20
C MET A 47 -5.22 14.67 9.09
N ARG A 48 -4.27 15.44 8.53
CA ARG A 48 -3.59 16.50 9.27
C ARG A 48 -4.55 17.62 9.66
N ARG A 49 -5.45 18.02 8.75
CA ARG A 49 -6.51 19.01 9.02
C ARG A 49 -7.43 18.54 10.15
N LEU A 50 -7.73 17.24 10.20
CA LEU A 50 -8.53 16.60 11.24
C LEU A 50 -7.75 16.34 12.54
N GLY A 51 -6.53 16.87 12.70
CA GLY A 51 -5.78 16.86 13.95
C GLY A 51 -4.82 15.69 14.14
N ALA A 52 -4.55 14.88 13.10
CA ALA A 52 -3.46 13.91 13.17
C ALA A 52 -2.09 14.62 13.07
N SER A 53 -1.09 14.11 13.80
CA SER A 53 0.30 14.58 13.65
C SER A 53 0.83 14.34 12.23
N SER A 54 1.92 15.00 11.85
CA SER A 54 2.51 14.82 10.51
C SER A 54 2.84 13.34 10.21
N ALA A 55 3.51 12.67 11.16
CA ALA A 55 3.86 11.26 11.04
C ALA A 55 2.63 10.34 10.97
N ARG A 56 1.60 10.58 11.80
CA ARG A 56 0.38 9.78 11.75
C ARG A 56 -0.39 9.99 10.45
N SER A 57 -0.47 11.23 9.97
CA SER A 57 -1.14 11.56 8.70
C SER A 57 -0.49 10.86 7.52
N GLU A 58 0.84 10.78 7.51
CA GLU A 58 1.59 10.05 6.48
C GLU A 58 1.38 8.54 6.56
N CYS A 59 1.40 7.97 7.77
CA CYS A 59 1.07 6.56 7.97
C CYS A 59 -0.34 6.22 7.46
N TYR A 60 -1.34 7.06 7.77
CA TYR A 60 -2.71 6.87 7.28
C TYR A 60 -2.77 6.91 5.75
N ALA A 61 -2.13 7.90 5.14
CA ALA A 61 -2.08 8.02 3.68
C ALA A 61 -1.53 6.75 3.03
N ASN A 62 -0.35 6.30 3.45
CA ASN A 62 0.31 5.12 2.86
C ASN A 62 -0.51 3.84 3.07
N ARG A 63 -1.10 3.66 4.25
CA ARG A 63 -1.87 2.45 4.56
C ARG A 63 -3.22 2.41 3.86
N ILE A 64 -3.92 3.53 3.76
CA ILE A 64 -5.25 3.59 3.15
C ILE A 64 -5.11 3.50 1.62
N SER A 65 -4.23 4.30 1.00
CA SER A 65 -4.06 4.26 -0.46
C SER A 65 -3.47 2.93 -0.95
N GLY A 66 -2.60 2.29 -0.16
CA GLY A 66 -2.03 0.99 -0.50
C GLY A 66 -2.95 -0.22 -0.26
N ALA A 67 -4.07 -0.03 0.46
CA ALA A 67 -5.01 -1.11 0.79
C ALA A 67 -6.25 -1.15 -0.11
N LEU A 68 -6.45 -0.13 -0.94
CA LEU A 68 -7.65 0.09 -1.75
C LEU A 68 -7.31 0.08 -3.23
N ILE A 69 -8.27 -0.32 -4.07
CA ILE A 69 -8.16 -0.05 -5.51
C ILE A 69 -8.37 1.45 -5.78
N GLU A 70 -8.00 1.91 -6.97
CA GLU A 70 -8.01 3.35 -7.29
C GLU A 70 -9.35 4.03 -7.04
N SER A 71 -10.47 3.44 -7.49
CA SER A 71 -11.81 4.02 -7.31
C SER A 71 -12.20 4.15 -5.83
N GLU A 72 -11.90 3.14 -5.02
CA GLU A 72 -12.14 3.13 -3.58
C GLU A 72 -11.23 4.12 -2.85
N ALA A 73 -9.98 4.26 -3.29
CA ALA A 73 -9.02 5.19 -2.71
C ALA A 73 -9.43 6.64 -2.99
N VAL A 74 -9.95 6.93 -4.19
CA VAL A 74 -10.53 8.24 -4.53
C VAL A 74 -11.76 8.53 -3.66
N GLU A 75 -12.65 7.56 -3.46
CA GLU A 75 -13.80 7.72 -2.57
C GLU A 75 -13.34 7.96 -1.12
N ALA A 76 -12.38 7.18 -0.62
CA ALA A 76 -11.80 7.36 0.70
C ALA A 76 -11.20 8.76 0.89
N ALA A 77 -10.49 9.29 -0.11
CA ALA A 77 -10.00 10.67 -0.08
C ALA A 77 -11.14 11.69 0.02
N LYS A 78 -12.21 11.52 -0.78
CA LYS A 78 -13.38 12.41 -0.75
C LYS A 78 -14.05 12.44 0.64
N LEU A 79 -14.20 11.29 1.30
CA LEU A 79 -14.80 11.21 2.64
C LEU A 79 -13.99 12.01 3.68
N ILE A 80 -12.66 12.00 3.57
CA ILE A 80 -11.78 12.79 4.45
C ILE A 80 -11.82 14.26 4.05
N GLU A 81 -11.79 14.58 2.75
CA GLU A 81 -11.80 15.95 2.26
C GLU A 81 -13.09 16.70 2.62
N SER A 82 -14.24 16.02 2.55
CA SER A 82 -15.54 16.63 2.87
C SER A 82 -15.79 16.78 4.37
N ALA A 83 -15.15 15.96 5.22
CA ALA A 83 -15.39 15.99 6.66
C ALA A 83 -14.84 17.28 7.30
N LEU A 84 -15.69 17.95 8.08
CA LEU A 84 -15.37 19.14 8.86
C LEU A 84 -14.81 18.80 10.25
N SER A 85 -15.12 17.60 10.75
CA SER A 85 -14.68 17.13 12.07
C SER A 85 -14.26 15.66 12.06
N ARG A 86 -13.58 15.22 13.12
CA ARG A 86 -13.17 13.82 13.29
C ARG A 86 -14.37 12.88 13.44
N ASP A 87 -15.41 13.32 14.14
CA ASP A 87 -16.61 12.53 14.34
C ASP A 87 -17.39 12.37 13.03
N GLU A 88 -17.50 13.45 12.26
CA GLU A 88 -18.11 13.40 10.92
C GLU A 88 -17.33 12.47 9.97
N MET A 89 -15.98 12.55 9.97
CA MET A 89 -15.16 11.63 9.19
C MET A 89 -15.38 10.18 9.61
N ARG A 90 -15.46 9.90 10.92
CA ARG A 90 -15.74 8.56 11.43
C ARG A 90 -17.10 8.07 10.95
N ASP A 91 -18.13 8.87 11.07
CA ASP A 91 -19.50 8.49 10.71
C ASP A 91 -19.62 8.26 9.19
N ASN A 92 -18.99 9.11 8.38
CA ASN A 92 -18.88 8.94 6.92
C ASN A 92 -18.16 7.64 6.54
N VAL A 93 -17.04 7.31 7.22
CA VAL A 93 -16.31 6.05 7.00
C VAL A 93 -17.12 4.84 7.44
N LEU A 94 -17.91 4.95 8.51
CA LEU A 94 -18.79 3.89 8.98
C LEU A 94 -19.93 3.59 8.00
N ALA A 95 -20.41 4.61 7.27
CA ALA A 95 -21.41 4.49 6.22
C ALA A 95 -20.84 4.03 4.86
N ALA A 96 -19.52 4.11 4.67
CA ALA A 96 -18.87 3.75 3.42
C ALA A 96 -18.89 2.24 3.12
N SER A 97 -18.42 1.90 1.92
CA SER A 97 -18.26 0.52 1.48
C SER A 97 -17.39 -0.30 2.46
N VAL A 98 -17.60 -1.62 2.49
CA VAL A 98 -16.86 -2.53 3.38
C VAL A 98 -15.34 -2.45 3.18
N PRO A 99 -14.79 -2.39 1.95
CA PRO A 99 -13.35 -2.25 1.72
C PRO A 99 -12.78 -0.97 2.34
N ILE A 100 -13.43 0.18 2.10
CA ILE A 100 -13.01 1.48 2.63
C ILE A 100 -13.00 1.45 4.16
N ARG A 101 -14.12 1.03 4.78
CA ARG A 101 -14.23 0.93 6.23
C ARG A 101 -13.15 0.03 6.84
N LYS A 102 -12.86 -1.13 6.22
CA LYS A 102 -11.78 -2.02 6.66
C LYS A 102 -10.40 -1.37 6.55
N ALA A 103 -10.13 -0.63 5.48
CA ALA A 103 -8.87 0.08 5.29
C ALA A 103 -8.65 1.12 6.40
N PHE A 104 -9.65 1.95 6.71
CA PHE A 104 -9.57 2.94 7.79
C PHE A 104 -9.36 2.29 9.16
N ILE A 105 -10.10 1.21 9.48
CA ILE A 105 -9.95 0.48 10.75
C ILE A 105 -8.52 -0.08 10.87
N ARG A 106 -8.00 -0.74 9.83
CA ARG A 106 -6.63 -1.30 9.83
C ARG A 106 -5.56 -0.22 9.90
N ALA A 107 -5.77 0.90 9.23
CA ALA A 107 -4.87 2.04 9.30
C ALA A 107 -4.88 2.66 10.70
N HIS A 108 -6.05 2.77 11.34
CA HIS A 108 -6.18 3.28 12.70
C HIS A 108 -5.36 2.47 13.70
N PHE A 109 -5.49 1.14 13.69
CA PHE A 109 -4.69 0.28 14.56
C PHE A 109 -3.19 0.35 14.22
N GLY A 110 -2.85 0.30 12.94
CA GLY A 110 -1.45 0.37 12.50
C GLY A 110 -0.73 1.66 12.89
N CYS A 111 -1.39 2.80 12.67
CA CYS A 111 -0.79 4.11 12.87
C CYS A 111 -0.92 4.64 14.30
N SER A 112 -1.74 4.00 15.15
CA SER A 112 -1.79 4.31 16.58
C SER A 112 -0.76 3.54 17.40
N LEU A 113 -0.30 2.38 16.91
CA LEU A 113 0.68 1.52 17.60
C LEU A 113 2.13 1.74 17.12
N SER A 114 2.32 2.51 16.06
CA SER A 114 3.65 2.81 15.49
C SER A 114 4.27 4.11 16.05
N GLY A 115 3.75 4.61 17.17
CA GLY A 115 4.15 5.88 17.80
C GLY A 115 5.09 5.66 18.97
#